data_AF-A0A7C2ZVI9-F1
#
_entry.id   AF-A0A7C2ZVI9-F1
#
_cell.length_a   1.000
_cell.length_b   1.000
_cell.length_c   1.000
_cell.angle_alpha   90.00
_cell.angle_beta   90.00
_cell.angle_gamma   90.00
#
_symmetry.space_group_name_H-M   'P 1'
#
loop_
_entity.id
_entity.type
_entity.pdbx_description
1 polymer ?
#
loop_
_entity_poly.entity_id
_entity_poly.type
_entity_poly.pdbx_seq_one_letter_code
_entity_poly.pdbx_strand_id
1 'polypeptide(L)'
;MNLFIFLAIWAFLWYIPIPPTRSRWRKRNRIISLLLGLFLFLIIQHFKTPLSIFIYLLVFLRSFFALIEAAFTLKPLGFENSESHYHYPRRFPWKISAKIRAKLIAMFFVIYFLAASTLMAYGQIQRVNNASYFNSFIQTASGLPFNTEIPDNMVRLVTEELAISIARRHMSEFGSNTQVLGCHITKTPEGELVWVAVIGSTNVIAENYVKGFIIIDATEPQMPPKILRNEFTVGEGLWWDHNVHFRSYMNNMMKSYGIAYITWDFTTNNTVYVVARYNVGFDLIKRYETPMVYDSQGNLYDQAETLSEVPYWITQVYDENWLEGMINEMGCFRRDEGFDYWAGGFLWIIPPSRDRFQMTEDTRYIVDPETKDVVALVCVN
;
A
#
# COMPACT_ATOMS: atom_id res chain seq x y z
N MET A 1 -10.19 24.27 10.57
CA MET A 1 -9.66 25.62 10.24
C MET A 1 -10.83 26.59 10.10
N ASN A 2 -10.80 27.75 10.77
CA ASN A 2 -11.91 28.72 10.71
C ASN A 2 -12.06 29.27 9.27
N LEU A 3 -13.24 29.09 8.67
CA LEU A 3 -13.57 29.44 7.28
C LEU A 3 -13.17 30.88 6.93
N PHE A 4 -13.34 31.80 7.89
CA PHE A 4 -13.00 33.21 7.72
C PHE A 4 -11.50 33.47 7.60
N ILE A 5 -10.69 32.77 8.40
CA ILE A 5 -9.22 32.89 8.35
C ILE A 5 -8.72 32.37 7.02
N PHE A 6 -9.32 31.28 6.52
CA PHE A 6 -9.02 30.76 5.19
C PHE A 6 -9.34 31.76 4.08
N LEU A 7 -10.56 32.30 4.07
CA LEU A 7 -11.01 33.26 3.06
C LEU A 7 -10.15 34.53 3.07
N ALA A 8 -9.70 34.98 4.25
CA ALA A 8 -8.79 36.12 4.38
C ALA A 8 -7.41 35.84 3.79
N ILE A 9 -6.79 34.69 4.11
CA ILE A 9 -5.50 34.28 3.55
C ILE A 9 -5.60 34.08 2.03
N TRP A 10 -6.69 33.46 1.57
CA TRP A 10 -6.97 33.23 0.15
C TRP A 10 -7.12 34.54 -0.64
N ALA A 11 -7.89 35.49 -0.11
CA ALA A 11 -8.04 36.82 -0.71
C ALA A 11 -6.70 37.58 -0.74
N PHE A 12 -5.90 37.49 0.33
CA PHE A 12 -4.60 38.15 0.44
C PHE A 12 -3.59 37.63 -0.60
N LEU A 13 -3.46 36.32 -0.74
CA LEU A 13 -2.57 35.68 -1.73
C LEU A 13 -2.96 36.00 -3.19
N TRP A 14 -4.25 36.20 -3.45
CA TRP A 14 -4.75 36.52 -4.78
C TRP A 14 -4.60 37.98 -5.18
N TYR A 15 -4.71 38.90 -4.21
CA TYR A 15 -4.67 40.34 -4.48
C TYR A 15 -3.24 40.90 -4.58
N ILE A 16 -2.25 40.26 -3.94
CA ILE A 16 -0.86 40.73 -3.96
C ILE A 16 -0.14 40.28 -5.26
N PRO A 17 0.30 41.20 -6.13
CA PRO A 17 1.13 40.86 -7.29
C PRO A 17 2.54 40.45 -6.84
N ILE A 18 2.99 39.25 -7.23
CA ILE A 18 4.39 38.83 -7.16
C ILE A 18 4.87 38.61 -8.61
N PRO A 19 5.87 39.36 -9.13
CA PRO A 19 6.57 40.47 -8.48
C PRO A 19 5.73 41.76 -8.53
N PRO A 20 5.98 42.72 -7.61
CA PRO A 20 5.20 43.94 -7.50
C PRO A 20 5.49 44.88 -8.67
N THR A 21 4.79 44.70 -9.79
CA THR A 21 4.89 45.59 -10.95
C THR A 21 3.57 46.32 -11.20
N ARG A 22 3.67 47.58 -11.65
CA ARG A 22 2.56 48.53 -11.88
C ARG A 22 1.63 48.18 -13.07
N SER A 23 1.42 46.91 -13.39
CA SER A 23 0.56 46.54 -14.52
C SER A 23 -0.93 46.56 -14.14
N ARG A 24 -1.63 47.63 -14.56
CA ARG A 24 -3.08 47.80 -14.39
C ARG A 24 -3.94 46.82 -15.22
N TRP A 25 -3.35 46.06 -16.15
CA TRP A 25 -4.08 45.21 -17.12
C TRP A 25 -4.40 43.78 -16.64
N ARG A 26 -4.01 43.37 -15.42
CA ARG A 26 -4.24 42.00 -14.90
C ARG A 26 -5.39 41.83 -13.90
N LYS A 27 -6.14 42.89 -13.55
CA LYS A 27 -7.17 42.81 -12.50
C LYS A 27 -8.35 41.89 -12.84
N ARG A 28 -8.84 41.89 -14.09
CA ARG A 28 -10.02 41.10 -14.49
C ARG A 28 -9.78 39.59 -14.44
N ASN A 29 -8.66 39.12 -14.99
CA ASN A 29 -8.32 37.69 -14.97
C ASN A 29 -8.05 37.19 -13.54
N ARG A 30 -7.53 38.06 -12.67
CA ARG A 30 -7.33 37.73 -11.25
C ARG A 30 -8.65 37.59 -10.50
N ILE A 31 -9.61 38.47 -10.77
CA ILE A 31 -10.95 38.38 -10.19
C ILE A 31 -11.66 37.11 -10.68
N ILE A 32 -11.59 36.80 -11.98
CA ILE A 32 -12.22 35.59 -12.54
C ILE A 32 -11.63 34.33 -11.91
N SER A 33 -10.32 34.24 -11.77
CA SER A 33 -9.72 33.03 -11.21
C SER A 33 -9.85 32.94 -9.67
N LEU A 34 -9.98 34.06 -8.96
CA LEU A 34 -10.40 34.08 -7.56
C LEU A 34 -11.85 33.59 -7.41
N LEU A 35 -12.76 34.04 -8.29
CA LEU A 35 -14.15 33.59 -8.30
C LEU A 35 -14.27 32.10 -8.65
N LEU A 36 -13.48 31.60 -9.61
CA LEU A 36 -13.41 30.18 -9.95
C LEU A 36 -12.91 29.35 -8.76
N GLY A 37 -11.86 29.83 -8.07
CA GLY A 37 -11.34 29.16 -6.87
C GLY A 37 -12.32 29.16 -5.70
N LEU A 38 -13.06 30.26 -5.49
CA LEU A 38 -14.15 30.36 -4.51
C LEU A 38 -15.32 29.44 -4.86
N PHE A 39 -15.70 29.36 -6.13
CA PHE A 39 -16.76 28.49 -6.59
C PHE A 39 -16.43 27.00 -6.39
N LEU A 40 -15.20 26.59 -6.77
CA LEU A 40 -14.71 25.23 -6.50
C LEU A 40 -14.66 24.95 -4.99
N PHE A 41 -14.20 25.91 -4.19
CA PHE A 41 -14.19 25.79 -2.73
C PHE A 41 -15.59 25.60 -2.13
N LEU A 42 -16.59 26.36 -2.59
CA LEU A 42 -17.98 26.25 -2.13
C LEU A 42 -18.61 24.91 -2.51
N ILE A 43 -18.34 24.41 -3.73
CA ILE A 43 -18.74 23.06 -4.15
C ILE A 43 -18.14 22.01 -3.21
N ILE A 44 -16.83 22.08 -2.94
CA ILE A 44 -16.13 21.13 -2.08
C ILE A 44 -16.67 21.16 -0.64
N GLN A 45 -16.95 22.35 -0.09
CA GLN A 45 -17.57 22.50 1.23
C GLN A 45 -18.98 21.90 1.30
N HIS A 46 -19.76 22.05 0.25
CA HIS A 46 -21.11 21.48 0.18
C HIS A 46 -21.10 19.94 0.30
N PHE A 47 -20.05 19.28 -0.24
CA PHE A 47 -19.92 17.82 -0.20
C PHE A 47 -19.31 17.25 1.10
N LYS A 48 -18.98 18.08 2.11
CA LYS A 48 -18.46 17.66 3.44
C LYS A 48 -17.35 16.59 3.39
N THR A 49 -16.49 16.63 2.36
CA THR A 49 -15.37 15.68 2.21
C THR A 49 -14.14 16.13 3.02
N PRO A 50 -13.25 15.21 3.44
CA PRO A 50 -12.04 15.50 4.23
C PRO A 50 -10.93 16.16 3.39
N LEU A 51 -11.27 17.26 2.70
CA LEU A 51 -10.54 17.80 1.55
C LEU A 51 -9.74 19.07 1.87
N SER A 52 -9.18 19.20 3.09
CA SER A 52 -8.27 20.30 3.44
C SER A 52 -7.00 20.33 2.57
N ILE A 53 -6.63 19.20 1.96
CA ILE A 53 -5.45 19.03 1.11
C ILE A 53 -5.57 19.81 -0.22
N PHE A 54 -6.76 19.89 -0.80
CA PHE A 54 -6.96 20.62 -2.07
C PHE A 54 -6.87 22.13 -1.90
N ILE A 55 -7.20 22.63 -0.71
CA ILE A 55 -7.04 24.03 -0.35
C ILE A 55 -5.55 24.42 -0.36
N TYR A 56 -4.69 23.58 0.22
CA TYR A 56 -3.25 23.79 0.19
C TYR A 56 -2.69 23.60 -1.23
N LEU A 57 -3.18 22.62 -1.99
CA LEU A 57 -2.82 22.43 -3.40
C LEU A 57 -3.16 23.69 -4.24
N LEU A 58 -4.32 24.31 -4.01
CA LEU A 58 -4.75 25.52 -4.71
C LEU A 58 -3.93 26.77 -4.31
N VAL A 59 -3.64 26.94 -3.02
CA VAL A 59 -2.75 28.01 -2.51
C VAL A 59 -1.34 27.85 -3.06
N PHE A 60 -0.86 26.61 -3.11
CA PHE A 60 0.47 26.25 -3.59
C PHE A 60 0.60 26.42 -5.11
N LEU A 61 -0.39 25.93 -5.90
CA LEU A 61 -0.48 26.18 -7.34
C LEU A 61 -0.37 27.68 -7.64
N ARG A 62 -1.13 28.51 -6.90
CA ARG A 62 -1.18 29.95 -7.13
C ARG A 62 0.15 30.63 -6.81
N SER A 63 0.78 30.24 -5.71
CA SER A 63 2.10 30.74 -5.28
C SER A 63 3.19 30.35 -6.29
N PHE A 64 3.09 29.13 -6.84
CA PHE A 64 3.98 28.62 -7.87
C PHE A 64 3.80 29.33 -9.22
N PHE A 65 2.56 29.54 -9.67
CA PHE A 65 2.29 30.39 -10.84
C PHE A 65 2.78 31.83 -10.63
N ALA A 66 2.73 32.37 -9.40
CA ALA A 66 3.29 33.69 -9.08
C ALA A 66 4.83 33.72 -9.19
N LEU A 67 5.52 32.66 -8.73
CA LEU A 67 6.96 32.48 -8.89
C LEU A 67 7.37 32.36 -10.36
N ILE A 68 6.56 31.67 -11.17
CA ILE A 68 6.76 31.55 -12.61
C ILE A 68 6.56 32.91 -13.29
N GLU A 69 5.50 33.64 -12.95
CA GLU A 69 5.30 35.02 -13.41
C GLU A 69 6.49 35.92 -13.03
N ALA A 70 7.09 35.71 -11.85
CA ALA A 70 8.30 36.42 -11.40
C ALA A 70 9.54 36.05 -12.21
N ALA A 71 9.78 34.76 -12.44
CA ALA A 71 10.90 34.29 -13.26
C ALA A 71 10.83 34.80 -14.71
N PHE A 72 9.62 34.95 -15.27
CA PHE A 72 9.42 35.48 -16.63
C PHE A 72 9.40 37.02 -16.72
N THR A 73 9.29 37.75 -15.60
CA THR A 73 9.31 39.22 -15.57
C THR A 73 10.68 39.80 -15.25
N LEU A 74 11.63 38.98 -14.79
CA LEU A 74 13.05 39.34 -14.75
C LEU A 74 13.55 39.57 -16.19
N LYS A 75 13.76 40.84 -16.56
CA LYS A 75 14.45 41.17 -17.81
C LYS A 75 15.84 40.51 -17.77
N PRO A 76 16.32 39.91 -18.87
CA PRO A 76 17.72 39.53 -18.94
C PRO A 76 18.55 40.81 -18.68
N LEU A 77 19.45 40.76 -17.70
CA LEU A 77 20.49 41.77 -17.54
C LEU A 77 21.18 41.88 -18.90
N GLY A 78 21.08 43.06 -19.51
CA GLY A 78 21.67 43.33 -20.81
C GLY A 78 23.18 43.16 -20.71
N PHE A 79 23.71 42.09 -21.29
CA PHE A 79 25.07 42.10 -21.82
C PHE A 79 25.00 42.79 -23.18
N GLU A 80 24.86 44.12 -23.15
CA GLU A 80 25.16 44.99 -24.27
C GLU A 80 26.33 45.86 -23.83
N ASN A 81 27.53 45.45 -24.24
CA ASN A 81 28.57 46.31 -24.80
C ASN A 81 29.88 45.52 -24.94
N SER A 82 30.04 44.85 -26.08
CA SER A 82 31.34 44.74 -26.75
C SER A 82 31.10 44.15 -28.15
N GLU A 83 30.98 45.04 -29.12
CA GLU A 83 31.13 44.70 -30.53
C GLU A 83 32.50 44.04 -30.76
N SER A 84 32.53 42.92 -31.47
CA SER A 84 33.65 42.62 -32.38
C SER A 84 33.22 41.55 -33.39
N HIS A 85 33.44 41.90 -34.65
CA HIS A 85 33.17 41.13 -35.85
C HIS A 85 33.91 39.78 -35.88
N TYR A 86 33.20 38.68 -36.13
CA TYR A 86 33.75 37.55 -36.89
C TYR A 86 32.66 36.82 -37.70
N HIS A 87 32.91 36.70 -39.00
CA HIS A 87 32.18 35.87 -39.96
C HIS A 87 32.42 34.38 -39.68
N TYR A 88 31.36 33.56 -39.57
CA TYR A 88 31.40 32.12 -39.87
C TYR A 88 30.03 31.63 -40.41
N PRO A 89 30.00 30.55 -41.22
CA PRO A 89 29.01 30.32 -42.27
C PRO A 89 27.79 29.49 -41.83
N ARG A 90 26.77 29.54 -42.71
CA ARG A 90 25.48 28.85 -42.70
C ARG A 90 25.47 27.48 -41.97
N ARG A 91 24.71 27.40 -40.87
CA ARG A 91 24.20 26.14 -40.29
C ARG A 91 22.67 26.21 -40.16
N PHE A 92 22.02 25.19 -40.71
CA PHE A 92 20.63 24.69 -40.58
C PHE A 92 19.56 25.57 -39.88
N PRO A 93 18.39 25.80 -40.50
CA PRO A 93 17.41 26.78 -40.06
C PRO A 93 16.41 26.20 -39.05
N TRP A 94 16.87 25.65 -37.92
CA TRP A 94 16.00 25.35 -36.78
C TRP A 94 16.47 26.13 -35.55
N LYS A 95 16.47 27.46 -35.69
CA LYS A 95 16.59 28.37 -34.54
C LYS A 95 15.23 28.43 -33.82
N ILE A 96 14.90 27.37 -33.09
CA ILE A 96 13.94 27.52 -31.99
C ILE A 96 14.61 28.50 -31.02
N SER A 97 14.09 29.73 -30.97
CA SER A 97 14.54 30.79 -30.08
C SER A 97 14.79 30.22 -28.67
N ALA A 98 15.92 30.56 -28.04
CA ALA A 98 16.23 30.11 -26.68
C ALA A 98 15.07 30.41 -25.69
N LYS A 99 14.28 31.45 -25.98
CA LYS A 99 13.05 31.78 -25.23
C LYS A 99 11.94 30.72 -25.39
N ILE A 100 11.80 30.10 -26.56
CA ILE A 100 10.82 29.02 -26.80
C ILE A 100 11.30 27.73 -26.11
N ARG A 101 12.61 27.43 -26.12
CA ARG A 101 13.17 26.28 -25.38
C ARG A 101 12.99 26.43 -23.87
N ALA A 102 13.28 27.61 -23.30
CA ALA A 102 13.09 27.88 -21.88
C ALA A 102 11.60 27.81 -21.47
N LYS A 103 10.69 28.30 -22.32
CA LYS A 103 9.24 28.19 -22.08
C LYS A 103 8.75 26.75 -22.08
N LEU A 104 9.22 25.92 -23.02
CA LEU A 104 8.87 24.50 -23.06
C LEU A 104 9.41 23.76 -21.83
N ILE A 105 10.68 23.99 -21.46
CA ILE A 105 11.28 23.37 -20.26
C ILE A 105 10.52 23.78 -18.99
N ALA A 106 10.20 25.06 -18.83
CA ALA A 106 9.41 25.53 -17.70
C ALA A 106 8.01 24.90 -17.68
N MET A 107 7.34 24.79 -18.84
CA MET A 107 6.03 24.13 -18.96
C MET A 107 6.10 22.64 -18.59
N PHE A 108 7.12 21.90 -19.06
CA PHE A 108 7.32 20.50 -18.68
C PHE A 108 7.61 20.35 -17.18
N PHE A 109 8.41 21.25 -16.62
CA PHE A 109 8.67 21.27 -15.18
C PHE A 109 7.39 21.53 -14.37
N VAL A 110 6.53 22.44 -14.83
CA VAL A 110 5.21 22.69 -14.23
C VAL A 110 4.32 21.46 -14.30
N ILE A 111 4.22 20.82 -15.46
CA ILE A 111 3.39 19.63 -15.64
C ILE A 111 3.90 18.49 -14.74
N TYR A 112 5.22 18.27 -14.73
CA TYR A 112 5.84 17.26 -13.87
C TYR A 112 5.56 17.54 -12.39
N PHE A 113 5.74 18.78 -11.95
CA PHE A 113 5.55 19.15 -10.55
C PHE A 113 4.07 19.13 -10.13
N LEU A 114 3.16 19.51 -11.03
CA LEU A 114 1.72 19.36 -10.85
C LEU A 114 1.34 17.89 -10.72
N ALA A 115 1.87 17.02 -11.60
CA ALA A 115 1.64 15.58 -11.54
C ALA A 115 2.17 15.00 -10.22
N ALA A 116 3.39 15.35 -9.81
CA ALA A 116 4.01 14.87 -8.57
C ALA A 116 3.22 15.31 -7.32
N SER A 117 2.82 16.59 -7.23
CA SER A 117 2.03 17.10 -6.10
C SER A 117 0.63 16.50 -6.04
N THR A 118 0.01 16.27 -7.21
CA THR A 118 -1.26 15.58 -7.32
C THR A 118 -1.12 14.14 -6.81
N LEU A 119 -0.12 13.39 -7.28
CA LEU A 119 0.15 12.02 -6.82
C LEU A 119 0.39 11.95 -5.30
N MET A 120 1.15 12.88 -4.73
CA MET A 120 1.36 12.95 -3.28
C MET A 120 0.07 13.22 -2.51
N ALA A 121 -0.75 14.18 -2.96
CA ALA A 121 -2.03 14.49 -2.33
C ALA A 121 -3.00 13.29 -2.40
N TYR A 122 -3.08 12.64 -3.56
CA TYR A 122 -3.92 11.45 -3.75
C TYR A 122 -3.46 10.28 -2.87
N GLY A 123 -2.16 10.03 -2.78
CA GLY A 123 -1.62 8.97 -1.92
C GLY A 123 -1.96 9.17 -0.43
N GLN A 124 -2.02 10.41 0.05
CA GLN A 124 -2.41 10.66 1.44
C GLN A 124 -3.92 10.54 1.68
N ILE A 125 -4.74 11.00 0.74
CA ILE A 125 -6.20 10.84 0.80
C ILE A 125 -6.56 9.35 0.80
N GLN A 126 -5.88 8.57 -0.03
CA GLN A 126 -6.04 7.12 -0.09
C GLN A 126 -5.86 6.48 1.28
N ARG A 127 -4.78 6.83 2.00
CA ARG A 127 -4.48 6.24 3.31
C ARG A 127 -5.50 6.61 4.39
N VAL A 128 -6.03 7.83 4.37
CA VAL A 128 -7.11 8.24 5.28
C VAL A 128 -8.42 7.48 4.97
N ASN A 129 -8.72 7.29 3.68
CA ASN A 129 -9.90 6.52 3.27
C ASN A 129 -9.78 5.03 3.62
N ASN A 130 -8.59 4.46 3.45
CA ASN A 130 -8.28 3.10 3.89
C ASN A 130 -8.47 2.93 5.40
N ALA A 131 -7.95 3.88 6.20
CA ALA A 131 -8.16 3.90 7.65
C ALA A 131 -9.65 3.91 8.02
N SER A 132 -10.44 4.74 7.34
CA SER A 132 -11.90 4.80 7.51
C SER A 132 -12.60 3.49 7.12
N TYR A 133 -12.20 2.91 6.00
CA TYR A 133 -12.72 1.62 5.54
C TYR A 133 -12.39 0.50 6.53
N PHE A 134 -11.13 0.41 7.00
CA PHE A 134 -10.71 -0.58 7.97
C PHE A 134 -11.48 -0.47 9.30
N ASN A 135 -11.73 0.76 9.76
CA ASN A 135 -12.50 1.01 10.98
C ASN A 135 -13.93 0.44 10.93
N SER A 136 -14.51 0.26 9.74
CA SER A 136 -15.83 -0.36 9.59
C SER A 136 -15.86 -1.86 9.91
N PHE A 137 -14.71 -2.53 9.93
CA PHE A 137 -14.59 -3.94 10.30
C PHE A 137 -14.42 -4.15 11.81
N ILE A 138 -14.08 -3.10 12.55
CA ILE A 138 -13.65 -3.21 13.94
C ILE A 138 -14.85 -3.19 14.87
N GLN A 139 -14.95 -4.23 15.69
CA GLN A 139 -15.84 -4.27 16.84
C GLN A 139 -15.05 -3.95 18.10
N THR A 140 -15.52 -2.98 18.88
CA THR A 140 -14.85 -2.58 20.12
C THR A 140 -15.38 -3.41 21.28
N ALA A 141 -14.47 -4.07 22.00
CA ALA A 141 -14.77 -4.81 23.20
C ALA A 141 -13.78 -4.42 24.30
N SER A 142 -14.22 -4.47 25.55
CA SER A 142 -13.37 -4.22 26.73
C SER A 142 -13.03 -5.54 27.40
N GLY A 143 -11.78 -5.72 27.81
CA GLY A 143 -11.31 -6.92 28.50
C GLY A 143 -10.11 -7.54 27.79
N LEU A 144 -9.76 -8.75 28.20
CA LEU A 144 -8.77 -9.55 27.48
C LEU A 144 -9.42 -10.17 26.23
N PRO A 145 -8.64 -10.38 25.15
CA PRO A 145 -9.15 -11.03 23.93
C PRO A 145 -9.57 -12.49 24.17
N PHE A 146 -9.05 -13.13 25.23
CA PHE A 146 -9.37 -14.51 25.61
C PHE A 146 -9.80 -14.54 27.09
N ASN A 147 -10.80 -15.35 27.43
CA ASN A 147 -11.25 -15.49 28.82
C ASN A 147 -10.41 -16.53 29.59
N THR A 148 -9.70 -17.38 28.86
CA THR A 148 -8.88 -18.46 29.39
C THR A 148 -7.39 -18.22 29.07
N GLU A 149 -6.53 -18.69 29.96
CA GLU A 149 -5.08 -18.65 29.74
C GLU A 149 -4.73 -19.56 28.57
N ILE A 150 -3.91 -19.04 27.65
CA ILE A 150 -3.47 -19.77 26.46
C ILE A 150 -2.34 -20.70 26.90
N PRO A 151 -2.48 -22.04 26.75
CA PRO A 151 -1.42 -22.97 27.08
C PRO A 151 -0.16 -22.74 26.24
N ASP A 152 1.02 -23.02 26.79
CA ASP A 152 2.31 -22.84 26.11
C ASP A 152 2.38 -23.54 24.74
N ASN A 153 1.75 -24.72 24.62
CA ASN A 153 1.70 -25.51 23.39
C ASN A 153 0.70 -24.96 22.34
N MET A 154 0.07 -23.82 22.60
CA MET A 154 -0.80 -23.11 21.65
C MET A 154 -0.21 -21.76 21.22
N VAL A 155 0.96 -21.41 21.76
CA VAL A 155 1.68 -20.17 21.46
C VAL A 155 2.76 -20.43 20.41
N ARG A 156 2.77 -19.59 19.35
CA ARG A 156 3.83 -19.59 18.35
C ARG A 156 5.16 -19.17 18.99
N LEU A 157 6.09 -20.11 19.14
CA LEU A 157 7.46 -19.85 19.60
C LEU A 157 8.48 -19.81 18.46
N VAL A 158 8.18 -20.47 17.35
CA VAL A 158 9.06 -20.54 16.17
C VAL A 158 8.75 -19.38 15.23
N THR A 159 9.77 -18.58 14.91
CA THR A 159 9.68 -17.53 13.87
C THR A 159 9.86 -18.11 12.48
N GLU A 160 9.47 -17.35 11.46
CA GLU A 160 9.66 -17.76 10.06
C GLU A 160 11.14 -18.04 9.75
N GLU A 161 12.07 -17.21 10.24
CA GLU A 161 13.49 -17.39 9.99
C GLU A 161 14.03 -18.67 10.61
N LEU A 162 13.55 -19.00 11.81
CA LEU A 162 13.89 -20.26 12.48
C LEU A 162 13.30 -21.46 11.72
N ALA A 163 12.05 -21.36 11.27
CA ALA A 163 11.40 -22.39 10.47
C ALA A 163 12.13 -22.62 9.13
N ILE A 164 12.53 -21.56 8.42
CA ILE A 164 13.35 -21.65 7.21
C ILE A 164 14.71 -22.29 7.50
N SER A 165 15.35 -21.95 8.61
CA SER A 165 16.63 -22.53 9.03
C SER A 165 16.51 -24.04 9.37
N ILE A 166 15.40 -24.45 9.99
CA ILE A 166 15.08 -25.86 10.22
C ILE A 166 14.84 -26.54 8.86
N ALA A 167 13.96 -25.99 8.02
CA ALA A 167 13.65 -26.52 6.69
C ALA A 167 14.92 -26.77 5.88
N ARG A 168 15.83 -25.78 5.84
CA ARG A 168 17.10 -25.86 5.09
C ARG A 168 17.99 -27.04 5.48
N ARG A 169 17.95 -27.45 6.75
CA ARG A 169 18.71 -28.63 7.25
C ARG A 169 18.13 -29.95 6.75
N HIS A 170 16.86 -29.97 6.37
CA HIS A 170 16.13 -31.17 5.93
C HIS A 170 15.82 -31.20 4.42
N MET A 171 16.15 -30.14 3.67
CA MET A 171 15.90 -30.09 2.21
C MET A 171 16.62 -31.16 1.40
N SER A 172 17.72 -31.71 1.92
CA SER A 172 18.49 -32.77 1.25
C SER A 172 17.64 -34.02 0.97
N GLU A 173 16.53 -34.21 1.70
CA GLU A 173 15.59 -35.31 1.45
C GLU A 173 14.87 -35.21 0.09
N PHE A 174 14.80 -34.00 -0.48
CA PHE A 174 14.23 -33.73 -1.81
C PHE A 174 15.28 -33.64 -2.93
N GLY A 175 16.55 -33.88 -2.59
CA GLY A 175 17.69 -33.83 -3.52
C GLY A 175 18.63 -32.65 -3.28
N SER A 176 19.72 -32.60 -4.04
CA SER A 176 20.80 -31.62 -3.87
C SER A 176 20.51 -30.25 -4.45
N ASN A 177 19.61 -30.16 -5.43
CA ASN A 177 19.29 -28.93 -6.17
C ASN A 177 17.95 -28.37 -5.68
N THR A 178 17.86 -28.08 -4.39
CA THR A 178 16.61 -27.69 -3.72
C THR A 178 16.75 -26.37 -2.99
N GLN A 179 15.65 -25.62 -2.91
CA GLN A 179 15.54 -24.38 -2.16
C GLN A 179 14.16 -24.23 -1.54
N VAL A 180 14.06 -23.44 -0.48
CA VAL A 180 12.77 -22.99 0.07
C VAL A 180 12.24 -21.89 -0.84
N LEU A 181 11.06 -22.10 -1.41
CA LEU A 181 10.36 -21.11 -2.26
C LEU A 181 9.53 -20.11 -1.43
N GLY A 182 8.97 -20.57 -0.31
CA GLY A 182 8.19 -19.77 0.63
C GLY A 182 7.98 -20.54 1.93
N CYS A 183 7.65 -19.84 3.01
CA CYS A 183 7.37 -20.44 4.32
C CYS A 183 6.19 -19.74 4.97
N HIS A 184 5.13 -20.49 5.26
CA HIS A 184 3.87 -19.91 5.70
C HIS A 184 3.31 -20.64 6.90
N ILE A 185 2.63 -19.91 7.77
CA ILE A 185 2.00 -20.50 8.95
C ILE A 185 0.57 -20.96 8.65
N THR A 186 0.22 -22.15 9.12
CA THR A 186 -1.14 -22.67 9.01
C THR A 186 -1.42 -23.66 10.14
N LYS A 187 -2.58 -24.32 10.10
CA LYS A 187 -3.04 -25.29 11.07
C LYS A 187 -3.20 -26.65 10.40
N THR A 188 -2.76 -27.72 11.06
CA THR A 188 -2.98 -29.09 10.59
C THR A 188 -4.43 -29.54 10.84
N PRO A 189 -4.90 -30.63 10.20
CA PRO A 189 -6.21 -31.20 10.50
C PRO A 189 -6.41 -31.57 11.99
N GLU A 190 -5.32 -31.92 12.69
CA GLU A 190 -5.32 -32.23 14.13
C GLU A 190 -5.38 -30.97 15.02
N GLY A 191 -5.20 -29.81 14.40
CA GLY A 191 -5.26 -28.51 15.05
C GLY A 191 -3.95 -27.96 15.59
N GLU A 192 -2.83 -28.56 15.19
CA GLU A 192 -1.49 -28.09 15.53
C GLU A 192 -1.13 -26.88 14.65
N LEU A 193 -0.56 -25.83 15.26
CA LEU A 193 -0.04 -24.68 14.53
C LEU A 193 1.33 -25.05 13.96
N VAL A 194 1.50 -24.89 12.64
CA VAL A 194 2.70 -25.34 11.93
C VAL A 194 3.18 -24.32 10.91
N TRP A 195 4.49 -24.27 10.69
CA TRP A 195 5.11 -23.63 9.55
C TRP A 195 5.27 -24.64 8.42
N VAL A 196 4.80 -24.30 7.22
CA VAL A 196 4.93 -25.12 6.02
C VAL A 196 5.93 -24.45 5.10
N ALA A 197 7.12 -25.03 5.00
CA ALA A 197 8.13 -24.62 4.04
C ALA A 197 7.92 -25.34 2.70
N VAL A 198 7.72 -24.56 1.65
CA VAL A 198 7.52 -25.03 0.28
C VAL A 198 8.88 -25.29 -0.37
N ILE A 199 9.15 -26.52 -0.79
CA ILE A 199 10.43 -26.91 -1.37
C ILE A 199 10.32 -27.04 -2.88
N GLY A 200 11.17 -26.32 -3.60
CA GLY A 200 11.27 -26.37 -5.04
C GLY A 200 12.70 -26.59 -5.53
N SER A 201 12.87 -26.62 -6.85
CA SER A 201 14.20 -26.68 -7.46
C SER A 201 14.90 -25.32 -7.40
N THR A 202 16.23 -25.32 -7.33
CA THR A 202 17.02 -24.10 -7.55
C THR A 202 16.93 -23.62 -9.01
N ASN A 203 16.63 -24.52 -9.95
CA ASN A 203 16.37 -24.20 -11.34
C ASN A 203 14.88 -24.35 -11.68
N VAL A 204 14.09 -23.36 -11.26
CA VAL A 204 12.63 -23.30 -11.47
C VAL A 204 12.22 -23.20 -12.95
N ILE A 205 13.16 -22.96 -13.87
CA ILE A 205 12.87 -22.95 -15.32
C ILE A 205 12.84 -24.38 -15.88
N ALA A 206 13.75 -25.24 -15.43
CA ALA A 206 13.82 -26.63 -15.88
C ALA A 206 12.90 -27.56 -15.07
N GLU A 207 12.82 -27.34 -13.76
CA GLU A 207 11.98 -28.10 -12.83
C GLU A 207 10.95 -27.15 -12.20
N ASN A 208 9.95 -26.78 -12.99
CA ASN A 208 8.95 -25.76 -12.63
C ASN A 208 7.76 -26.34 -11.84
N TYR A 209 8.05 -26.99 -10.71
CA TYR A 209 7.03 -27.56 -9.82
C TYR A 209 7.57 -27.59 -8.39
N VAL A 210 6.65 -27.67 -7.43
CA VAL A 210 6.98 -27.90 -6.03
C VAL A 210 7.27 -29.38 -5.82
N LYS A 211 8.40 -29.69 -5.19
CA LYS A 211 8.84 -31.08 -4.91
C LYS A 211 8.20 -31.67 -3.66
N GLY A 212 7.76 -30.81 -2.75
CA GLY A 212 7.08 -31.18 -1.52
C GLY A 212 7.21 -30.12 -0.45
N PHE A 213 6.90 -30.53 0.77
CA PHE A 213 6.77 -29.65 1.91
C PHE A 213 7.53 -30.18 3.11
N ILE A 214 8.09 -29.26 3.89
CA ILE A 214 8.63 -29.54 5.21
C ILE A 214 7.73 -28.83 6.21
N ILE A 215 7.06 -29.60 7.07
CA ILE A 215 6.14 -29.12 8.09
C ILE A 215 6.93 -29.05 9.40
N ILE A 216 7.08 -27.85 9.93
CA ILE A 216 7.78 -27.56 11.18
C ILE A 216 6.74 -27.16 12.23
N ASP A 217 6.86 -27.71 13.42
CA ASP A 217 6.00 -27.33 14.54
C ASP A 217 6.23 -25.85 14.91
N ALA A 218 5.16 -25.06 15.05
CA ALA A 218 5.27 -23.64 15.37
C ALA A 218 5.49 -23.37 16.87
N THR A 219 5.28 -24.37 17.72
CA THR A 219 5.31 -24.30 19.17
C THR A 219 6.57 -24.97 19.73
N GLU A 220 7.02 -26.10 19.16
CA GLU A 220 8.15 -26.89 19.65
C GLU A 220 9.30 -26.97 18.62
N PRO A 221 10.33 -26.11 18.70
CA PRO A 221 11.42 -26.09 17.72
C PRO A 221 12.32 -27.33 17.71
N GLN A 222 12.24 -28.17 18.76
CA GLN A 222 13.04 -29.39 18.89
C GLN A 222 12.36 -30.61 18.27
N MET A 223 11.06 -30.50 17.96
CA MET A 223 10.34 -31.58 17.30
C MET A 223 10.88 -31.78 15.88
N PRO A 224 11.15 -33.03 15.46
CA PRO A 224 11.63 -33.29 14.12
C PRO A 224 10.55 -32.90 13.09
N PRO A 225 10.92 -32.21 12.00
CA PRO A 225 9.93 -31.78 11.02
C PRO A 225 9.31 -32.97 10.28
N LYS A 226 8.02 -32.87 9.94
CA LYS A 226 7.30 -33.86 9.12
C LYS A 226 7.52 -33.53 7.65
N ILE A 227 7.87 -34.53 6.84
CA ILE A 227 8.23 -34.35 5.42
C ILE A 227 7.12 -34.91 4.54
N LEU A 228 6.54 -34.05 3.71
CA LEU A 228 5.42 -34.39 2.85
C LEU A 228 5.87 -34.34 1.39
N ARG A 229 5.95 -35.51 0.75
CA ARG A 229 6.37 -35.67 -0.65
C ARG A 229 5.17 -35.57 -1.60
N ASN A 230 4.49 -34.42 -1.57
CA ASN A 230 3.39 -34.12 -2.48
C ASN A 230 3.85 -33.08 -3.49
N GLU A 231 3.82 -33.44 -4.77
CA GLU A 231 4.21 -32.53 -5.85
C GLU A 231 3.05 -31.60 -6.22
N PHE A 232 3.35 -30.32 -6.42
CA PHE A 232 2.36 -29.35 -6.91
C PHE A 232 2.88 -28.69 -8.18
N THR A 233 2.00 -28.55 -9.17
CA THR A 233 2.32 -27.79 -10.38
C THR A 233 2.29 -26.29 -10.13
N VAL A 234 1.61 -25.83 -9.08
CA VAL A 234 1.56 -24.41 -8.72
C VAL A 234 2.16 -24.14 -7.36
N GLY A 235 2.81 -22.99 -7.23
CA GLY A 235 3.35 -22.53 -5.97
C GLY A 235 3.92 -21.13 -6.07
N GLU A 236 4.13 -20.50 -4.92
CA GLU A 236 4.94 -19.30 -4.82
C GLU A 236 6.38 -19.58 -5.28
N GLY A 237 7.04 -18.58 -5.87
CA GLY A 237 8.43 -18.68 -6.32
C GLY A 237 8.67 -19.53 -7.58
N LEU A 238 7.65 -20.19 -8.12
CA LEU A 238 7.73 -20.87 -9.42
C LEU A 238 7.77 -19.87 -10.60
N TRP A 239 8.05 -20.37 -11.80
CA TRP A 239 8.19 -19.56 -13.00
C TRP A 239 6.87 -19.45 -13.79
N TRP A 240 6.60 -18.23 -14.29
CA TRP A 240 5.48 -17.93 -15.20
C TRP A 240 4.11 -18.39 -14.67
N ASP A 241 3.37 -19.18 -15.43
CA ASP A 241 2.02 -19.65 -15.13
C ASP A 241 1.97 -20.68 -14.00
N HIS A 242 3.10 -21.23 -13.56
CA HIS A 242 3.18 -22.09 -12.38
C HIS A 242 3.34 -21.25 -11.10
N ASN A 243 3.72 -19.97 -11.23
CA ASN A 243 3.69 -19.04 -10.11
C ASN A 243 2.24 -18.70 -9.75
N VAL A 244 1.86 -18.96 -8.50
CA VAL A 244 0.46 -18.79 -8.08
C VAL A 244 -0.01 -17.33 -8.15
N HIS A 245 0.84 -16.36 -7.80
CA HIS A 245 0.48 -14.94 -7.90
C HIS A 245 0.35 -14.49 -9.35
N PHE A 246 1.28 -14.91 -10.22
CA PHE A 246 1.24 -14.55 -11.63
C PHE A 246 0.05 -15.18 -12.36
N ARG A 247 -0.25 -16.46 -12.07
CA ARG A 247 -1.45 -17.14 -12.57
C ARG A 247 -2.71 -16.40 -12.15
N SER A 248 -2.80 -16.04 -10.87
CA SER A 248 -3.95 -15.31 -10.34
C SER A 248 -4.08 -13.94 -11.02
N TYR A 249 -2.96 -13.22 -11.20
CA TYR A 249 -2.91 -11.95 -11.93
C TYR A 249 -3.35 -12.07 -13.39
N MET A 250 -2.95 -13.13 -14.10
CA MET A 250 -3.42 -13.38 -15.46
C MET A 250 -4.93 -13.63 -15.53
N ASN A 251 -5.50 -14.28 -14.50
CA ASN A 251 -6.94 -14.52 -14.43
C ASN A 251 -7.73 -13.22 -14.19
N ASN A 252 -7.24 -12.35 -13.29
CA ASN A 252 -7.84 -11.04 -13.07
C ASN A 252 -6.80 -9.98 -12.70
N MET A 253 -6.51 -9.10 -13.66
CA MET A 253 -5.51 -8.04 -13.55
C MET A 253 -5.98 -6.83 -12.74
N MET A 254 -7.27 -6.75 -12.40
CA MET A 254 -7.81 -5.66 -11.57
C MET A 254 -7.57 -5.90 -10.08
N LYS A 255 -7.15 -7.11 -9.71
CA LYS A 255 -6.94 -7.52 -8.32
C LYS A 255 -5.46 -7.56 -7.99
N SER A 256 -5.16 -7.29 -6.73
CA SER A 256 -3.85 -7.51 -6.14
C SER A 256 -3.89 -8.80 -5.33
N TYR A 257 -2.78 -9.54 -5.35
CA TYR A 257 -2.66 -10.83 -4.68
C TYR A 257 -1.64 -10.67 -3.56
N GLY A 258 -2.07 -11.01 -2.34
CA GLY A 258 -1.24 -10.99 -1.13
C GLY A 258 -0.53 -12.33 -0.96
N ILE A 259 -0.40 -12.77 0.29
CA ILE A 259 0.18 -14.05 0.69
C ILE A 259 -0.54 -15.20 0.00
N ALA A 260 0.26 -16.20 -0.39
CA ALA A 260 -0.24 -17.46 -0.87
C ALA A 260 0.42 -18.58 -0.06
N TYR A 261 -0.37 -19.46 0.52
CA TYR A 261 0.11 -20.48 1.45
C TYR A 261 -0.59 -21.81 1.23
N ILE A 262 -0.02 -22.88 1.77
CA ILE A 262 -0.59 -24.22 1.66
C ILE A 262 -1.29 -24.58 2.97
N THR A 263 -2.44 -25.20 2.83
CA THR A 263 -3.21 -25.74 3.95
C THR A 263 -3.86 -27.06 3.55
N TRP A 264 -4.56 -27.67 4.48
CA TRP A 264 -5.37 -28.85 4.24
C TRP A 264 -6.83 -28.44 4.16
N ASP A 265 -7.54 -28.97 3.18
CA ASP A 265 -8.99 -29.03 3.25
C ASP A 265 -9.36 -30.10 4.27
N PHE A 266 -9.90 -29.70 5.42
CA PHE A 266 -10.24 -30.62 6.50
C PHE A 266 -11.40 -31.57 6.14
N THR A 267 -12.13 -31.32 5.04
CA THR A 267 -13.21 -32.21 4.59
C THR A 267 -12.69 -33.36 3.73
N THR A 268 -11.79 -33.08 2.79
CA THR A 268 -11.21 -34.10 1.89
C THR A 268 -9.84 -34.61 2.33
N ASN A 269 -9.22 -33.95 3.32
CA ASN A 269 -7.84 -34.15 3.77
C ASN A 269 -6.79 -33.98 2.66
N ASN A 270 -7.13 -33.24 1.61
CA ASN A 270 -6.21 -32.91 0.53
C ASN A 270 -5.48 -31.61 0.85
N THR A 271 -4.21 -31.54 0.46
CA THR A 271 -3.46 -30.29 0.48
C THR A 271 -3.90 -29.38 -0.65
N VAL A 272 -4.15 -28.11 -0.34
CA VAL A 272 -4.61 -27.08 -1.27
C VAL A 272 -3.79 -25.80 -1.08
N TYR A 273 -3.72 -24.98 -2.13
CA TYR A 273 -3.07 -23.69 -2.10
C TYR A 273 -4.12 -22.59 -1.92
N VAL A 274 -3.95 -21.74 -0.92
CA VAL A 274 -4.83 -20.58 -0.68
C VAL A 274 -4.10 -19.31 -1.07
N VAL A 275 -4.78 -18.41 -1.76
CA VAL A 275 -4.24 -17.12 -2.19
C VAL A 275 -5.14 -16.00 -1.68
N ALA A 276 -4.60 -15.17 -0.79
CA ALA A 276 -5.28 -13.97 -0.33
C ALA A 276 -5.25 -12.89 -1.42
N ARG A 277 -6.30 -12.08 -1.50
CA ARG A 277 -6.41 -11.02 -2.52
C ARG A 277 -7.16 -9.81 -2.00
N TYR A 278 -6.91 -8.69 -2.63
CA TYR A 278 -7.64 -7.44 -2.41
C TYR A 278 -7.75 -6.67 -3.72
N ASN A 279 -8.73 -5.79 -3.80
CA ASN A 279 -8.97 -4.96 -4.97
C ASN A 279 -8.72 -3.49 -4.62
N VAL A 280 -8.06 -2.78 -5.51
CA VAL A 280 -7.87 -1.33 -5.40
C VAL A 280 -8.87 -0.68 -6.34
N GLY A 281 -9.95 -0.14 -5.78
CA GLY A 281 -10.96 0.55 -6.56
C GLY A 281 -10.42 1.83 -7.22
N PHE A 282 -11.19 2.44 -8.13
CA PHE A 282 -10.86 3.77 -8.69
C PHE A 282 -10.78 4.87 -7.62
N ASP A 283 -11.40 4.64 -6.47
CA ASP A 283 -11.30 5.46 -5.27
C ASP A 283 -10.04 5.16 -4.43
N LEU A 284 -9.17 4.28 -4.94
CA LEU A 284 -7.89 3.84 -4.38
C LEU A 284 -7.99 3.09 -3.05
N ILE A 285 -9.20 2.76 -2.59
CA ILE A 285 -9.38 2.00 -1.35
C ILE A 285 -8.98 0.55 -1.60
N LYS A 286 -8.08 0.03 -0.74
CA LYS A 286 -7.66 -1.37 -0.76
C LYS A 286 -8.74 -2.23 -0.10
N ARG A 287 -9.76 -2.61 -0.88
CA ARG A 287 -10.87 -3.44 -0.41
C ARG A 287 -10.47 -4.89 -0.35
N TYR A 288 -10.73 -5.52 0.80
CA TYR A 288 -10.56 -6.94 0.97
C TYR A 288 -11.44 -7.73 0.01
N GLU A 289 -10.94 -8.86 -0.49
CA GLU A 289 -11.72 -9.86 -1.21
C GLU A 289 -11.42 -11.25 -0.66
N THR A 290 -12.42 -12.14 -0.71
CA THR A 290 -12.30 -13.53 -0.27
C THR A 290 -11.14 -14.25 -0.98
N PRO A 291 -10.41 -15.14 -0.28
CA PRO A 291 -9.29 -15.86 -0.87
C PRO A 291 -9.74 -16.83 -1.97
N MET A 292 -8.80 -17.21 -2.82
CA MET A 292 -8.99 -18.24 -3.85
C MET A 292 -8.24 -19.51 -3.44
N VAL A 293 -8.80 -20.67 -3.78
CA VAL A 293 -8.21 -21.97 -3.47
C VAL A 293 -7.86 -22.70 -4.76
N TYR A 294 -6.63 -23.18 -4.86
CA TYR A 294 -6.10 -23.96 -5.97
C TYR A 294 -5.80 -25.39 -5.54
N ASP A 295 -6.10 -26.35 -6.41
CA ASP A 295 -5.70 -27.75 -6.24
C ASP A 295 -4.21 -27.95 -6.57
N SER A 296 -3.70 -29.17 -6.36
CA SER A 296 -2.30 -29.53 -6.66
C SER A 296 -1.90 -29.39 -8.14
N GLN A 297 -2.87 -29.36 -9.04
CA GLN A 297 -2.72 -29.19 -10.48
C GLN A 297 -2.86 -27.71 -10.89
N GLY A 298 -3.24 -26.85 -9.94
CA GLY A 298 -3.45 -25.43 -10.09
C GLY A 298 -4.76 -25.04 -10.77
N ASN A 299 -5.74 -25.93 -10.80
CA ASN A 299 -7.11 -25.55 -11.13
C ASN A 299 -7.73 -24.84 -9.93
N LEU A 300 -8.67 -23.93 -10.20
CA LEU A 300 -9.45 -23.31 -9.14
C LEU A 300 -10.34 -24.38 -8.49
N TYR A 301 -10.05 -24.69 -7.23
CA TYR A 301 -10.77 -25.69 -6.44
C TYR A 301 -12.01 -25.07 -5.78
N ASP A 302 -11.82 -23.91 -5.14
CA ASP A 302 -12.88 -23.19 -4.44
C ASP A 302 -12.64 -21.69 -4.45
N GLN A 303 -13.73 -20.93 -4.41
CA GLN A 303 -13.72 -19.48 -4.31
C GLN A 303 -15.03 -19.02 -3.67
N ALA A 304 -14.97 -18.68 -2.38
CA ALA A 304 -16.09 -18.08 -1.67
C ALA A 304 -16.46 -16.71 -2.29
N GLU A 305 -17.75 -16.37 -2.37
CA GLU A 305 -18.19 -15.03 -2.79
C GLU A 305 -18.24 -14.08 -1.61
N THR A 306 -18.60 -14.60 -0.43
CA THR A 306 -18.73 -13.83 0.81
C THR A 306 -17.84 -14.37 1.92
N LEU A 307 -17.50 -13.51 2.89
CA LEU A 307 -16.67 -13.89 4.03
C LEU A 307 -17.29 -15.02 4.87
N SER A 308 -18.62 -15.09 4.94
CA SER A 308 -19.37 -16.14 5.65
C SER A 308 -19.30 -17.51 5.00
N GLU A 309 -18.96 -17.58 3.72
CA GLU A 309 -18.81 -18.83 2.96
C GLU A 309 -17.37 -19.34 2.97
N VAL A 310 -16.42 -18.56 3.49
CA VAL A 310 -15.02 -18.96 3.58
C VAL A 310 -14.92 -20.17 4.51
N PRO A 311 -14.39 -21.31 4.03
CA PRO A 311 -14.25 -22.49 4.87
C PRO A 311 -13.37 -22.23 6.11
N TYR A 312 -13.77 -22.80 7.24
CA TYR A 312 -13.10 -22.61 8.54
C TYR A 312 -11.64 -23.11 8.58
N TRP A 313 -11.25 -23.99 7.65
CA TRP A 313 -9.88 -24.48 7.53
C TRP A 313 -8.93 -23.48 6.84
N ILE A 314 -9.45 -22.38 6.28
CA ILE A 314 -8.66 -21.27 5.77
C ILE A 314 -8.21 -20.40 6.97
N THR A 315 -6.95 -20.57 7.36
CA THR A 315 -6.35 -19.92 8.52
C THR A 315 -6.03 -18.43 8.33
N GLN A 316 -5.46 -18.04 7.19
CA GLN A 316 -5.10 -16.66 6.87
C GLN A 316 -6.09 -16.08 5.86
N VAL A 317 -7.27 -15.71 6.35
CA VAL A 317 -8.35 -15.15 5.53
C VAL A 317 -7.97 -13.78 4.97
N TYR A 318 -7.25 -12.98 5.75
CA TYR A 318 -6.68 -11.69 5.36
C TYR A 318 -5.20 -11.84 5.08
N ASP A 319 -4.72 -11.14 4.06
CA ASP A 319 -3.28 -10.98 3.82
C ASP A 319 -2.65 -10.19 4.98
N GLU A 320 -1.58 -10.72 5.57
CA GLU A 320 -0.87 -10.11 6.70
C GLU A 320 -0.35 -8.72 6.36
N ASN A 321 0.32 -8.56 5.21
CA ASN A 321 0.85 -7.26 4.78
C ASN A 321 -0.27 -6.22 4.60
N TRP A 322 -1.40 -6.64 4.03
CA TRP A 322 -2.59 -5.80 3.93
C TRP A 322 -3.12 -5.44 5.32
N LEU A 323 -3.30 -6.42 6.21
CA LEU A 323 -3.82 -6.21 7.57
C LEU A 323 -2.96 -5.22 8.35
N GLU A 324 -1.65 -5.47 8.41
CA GLU A 324 -0.68 -4.60 9.09
C GLU A 324 -0.63 -3.20 8.48
N GLY A 325 -0.69 -3.12 7.15
CA GLY A 325 -0.77 -1.85 6.43
C GLY A 325 -2.01 -1.04 6.84
N MET A 326 -3.17 -1.69 6.92
CA MET A 326 -4.44 -1.04 7.28
C MET A 326 -4.49 -0.62 8.75
N ILE A 327 -3.97 -1.45 9.67
CA ILE A 327 -3.84 -1.12 11.10
C ILE A 327 -2.92 0.09 11.29
N ASN A 328 -1.76 0.11 10.62
CA ASN A 328 -0.83 1.23 10.69
C ASN A 328 -1.40 2.52 10.07
N GLU A 329 -2.12 2.42 8.94
CA GLU A 329 -2.83 3.57 8.37
C GLU A 329 -3.90 4.10 9.33
N MET A 330 -4.69 3.21 9.94
CA MET A 330 -5.69 3.58 10.95
C MET A 330 -5.06 4.30 12.14
N GLY A 331 -4.03 3.73 12.75
CA GLY A 331 -3.35 4.32 13.90
C GLY A 331 -2.65 5.65 13.56
N CYS A 332 -2.09 5.79 12.36
CA CYS A 332 -1.43 7.01 11.92
C CYS A 332 -2.39 8.21 11.86
N PHE A 333 -3.62 8.00 11.39
CA PHE A 333 -4.59 9.07 11.11
C PHE A 333 -5.69 9.21 12.16
N ARG A 334 -5.68 8.40 13.22
CA ARG A 334 -6.72 8.43 14.24
C ARG A 334 -6.76 9.76 15.01
N ARG A 335 -7.94 10.36 15.10
CA ARG A 335 -8.22 11.54 15.93
C ARG A 335 -9.68 11.50 16.38
N ASP A 336 -9.89 11.42 17.68
CA ASP A 336 -11.19 11.27 18.32
C ASP A 336 -11.96 10.07 17.70
N GLU A 337 -13.20 10.28 17.27
CA GLU A 337 -14.05 9.27 16.61
C GLU A 337 -13.76 9.10 15.11
N GLY A 338 -12.82 9.86 14.54
CA GLY A 338 -12.59 9.93 13.10
C GLY A 338 -11.13 9.81 12.68
N PHE A 339 -10.88 10.26 11.45
CA PHE A 339 -9.57 10.23 10.82
C PHE A 339 -9.20 11.61 10.29
N ASP A 340 -7.99 12.05 10.63
CA ASP A 340 -7.42 13.34 10.21
C ASP A 340 -6.02 13.13 9.66
N TYR A 341 -5.78 13.66 8.47
CA TYR A 341 -4.47 13.68 7.83
C TYR A 341 -3.38 14.31 8.72
N TRP A 342 -3.74 15.34 9.49
CA TRP A 342 -2.83 16.04 10.39
C TRP A 342 -2.83 15.46 11.81
N ALA A 343 -3.28 14.22 12.00
CA ALA A 343 -3.18 13.54 13.29
C ALA A 343 -1.73 13.51 13.79
N GLY A 344 -0.73 13.42 12.91
CA GLY A 344 0.70 13.51 13.26
C GLY A 344 1.16 14.89 13.76
N GLY A 345 0.31 15.91 13.69
CA GLY A 345 0.63 17.30 14.00
C GLY A 345 1.14 18.06 12.77
N PHE A 346 1.01 19.39 12.81
CA PHE A 346 1.54 20.27 11.78
C PHE A 346 2.10 21.55 12.40
N LEU A 347 3.43 21.65 12.40
CA LEU A 347 4.17 22.77 12.99
C LEU A 347 3.67 23.05 14.43
N TRP A 348 3.33 24.30 14.73
CA TRP A 348 2.73 24.73 16.00
C TRP A 348 1.21 24.94 15.90
N ILE A 349 0.60 24.66 14.75
CA ILE A 349 -0.80 25.02 14.46
C ILE A 349 -1.74 23.87 14.80
N ILE A 350 -1.34 22.64 14.50
CA ILE A 350 -2.14 21.45 14.76
C ILE A 350 -1.36 20.57 15.74
N PRO A 351 -1.82 20.41 16.99
CA PRO A 351 -1.18 19.49 17.92
C PRO A 351 -1.37 18.04 17.44
N PRO A 352 -0.40 17.15 17.73
CA PRO A 352 -0.53 15.73 17.45
C PRO A 352 -1.72 15.15 18.22
N SER A 353 -2.44 14.24 17.57
CA SER A 353 -3.53 13.47 18.17
C SER A 353 -3.01 12.51 19.22
N ARG A 354 -3.75 12.38 20.32
CA ARG A 354 -3.47 11.43 21.41
C ARG A 354 -4.00 10.03 21.15
N ASP A 355 -4.91 9.88 20.17
CA ASP A 355 -5.57 8.62 19.85
C ASP A 355 -4.82 7.82 18.78
N ARG A 356 -3.66 8.32 18.36
CA ARG A 356 -2.78 7.60 17.44
C ARG A 356 -2.16 6.44 18.17
N PHE A 357 -2.02 5.34 17.44
CA PHE A 357 -1.29 4.17 17.87
C PHE A 357 -0.43 3.67 16.72
N GLN A 358 0.56 2.85 17.04
CA GLN A 358 1.38 2.15 16.07
C GLN A 358 1.52 0.70 16.50
N MET A 359 1.63 -0.21 15.53
CA MET A 359 2.00 -1.59 15.82
C MET A 359 3.36 -1.66 16.53
N THR A 360 3.42 -2.40 17.63
CA THR A 360 4.67 -2.61 18.39
C THR A 360 5.42 -3.84 17.93
N GLU A 361 4.68 -4.84 17.43
CA GLU A 361 5.19 -6.14 17.01
C GLU A 361 4.45 -6.59 15.75
N ASP A 362 5.08 -7.52 15.02
CA ASP A 362 4.48 -8.18 13.86
C ASP A 362 3.29 -9.05 14.27
N THR A 363 2.43 -9.36 13.30
CA THR A 363 1.23 -10.18 13.53
C THR A 363 1.60 -11.56 14.11
N ARG A 364 0.94 -11.91 15.22
CA ARG A 364 1.12 -13.20 15.90
C ARG A 364 -0.11 -14.07 15.69
N TYR A 365 0.08 -15.25 15.13
CA TYR A 365 -0.99 -16.25 15.05
C TYR A 365 -0.96 -17.14 16.28
N ILE A 366 -2.12 -17.29 16.92
CA ILE A 366 -2.31 -18.07 18.13
C ILE A 366 -3.53 -18.95 17.92
N VAL A 367 -3.54 -20.16 18.51
CA VAL A 367 -4.75 -20.98 18.53
C VAL A 367 -5.58 -20.57 19.74
N ASP A 368 -6.81 -20.10 19.49
CA ASP A 368 -7.74 -19.78 20.56
C ASP A 368 -8.12 -21.07 21.32
N PRO A 369 -7.88 -21.14 22.64
CA PRO A 369 -8.18 -22.34 23.41
C PRO A 369 -9.68 -22.70 23.44
N GLU A 370 -10.57 -21.72 23.27
CA GLU A 370 -12.03 -21.85 23.36
C GLU A 370 -12.64 -22.32 22.03
N THR A 371 -12.33 -21.62 20.94
CA THR A 371 -12.86 -21.94 19.60
C THR A 371 -12.02 -22.97 18.85
N LYS A 372 -10.76 -23.16 19.26
CA LYS A 372 -9.72 -23.87 18.51
C LYS A 372 -9.36 -23.23 17.18
N ASP A 373 -9.85 -22.04 16.86
CA ASP A 373 -9.52 -21.36 15.61
C ASP A 373 -8.20 -20.60 15.71
N VAL A 374 -7.58 -20.34 14.56
CA VAL A 374 -6.37 -19.52 14.49
C VAL A 374 -6.79 -18.05 14.52
N VAL A 375 -6.29 -17.32 15.52
CA VAL A 375 -6.54 -15.90 15.71
C VAL A 375 -5.25 -15.13 15.46
N ALA A 376 -5.34 -14.10 14.61
CA ALA A 376 -4.27 -13.13 14.41
C ALA A 376 -4.35 -12.04 15.50
N LEU A 377 -3.30 -11.94 16.31
CA LEU A 377 -3.14 -10.97 17.38
C LEU A 377 -2.12 -9.92 16.97
N VAL A 378 -2.51 -8.65 17.05
CA VAL A 378 -1.68 -7.50 16.71
C VAL A 378 -1.63 -6.56 17.92
N CYS A 379 -0.42 -6.34 18.45
CA CYS A 379 -0.19 -5.43 19.56
C CYS A 379 0.06 -4.01 19.05
N VAL A 380 -0.58 -3.03 19.69
CA VAL A 380 -0.47 -1.61 19.35
C VAL A 380 -0.17 -0.76 20.59
N ASN A 381 0.53 0.37 20.41
CA ASN A 381 0.85 1.36 21.46
C ASN A 381 0.61 2.78 20.97
#